data_AF-A0A9X1AI01-F1
#
_entry.id   AF-A0A9X1AI01-F1
#
_cell.length_a   1.000
_cell.length_b   1.000
_cell.length_c   1.000
_cell.angle_alpha   90.00
_cell.angle_beta   90.00
_cell.angle_gamma   90.00
#
_symmetry.space_group_name_H-M   'P 1'
#
loop_
_entity.id
_entity.type
_entity.pdbx_description
1 polymer ?
#
loop_
_entity_poly.entity_id
_entity_poly.type
_entity_poly.pdbx_seq_one_letter_code
_entity_poly.pdbx_strand_id
1 'polypeptide(L)' 'MQSGEIIHSSAEPRKLSLWLIVGVYILPILFAWFLLRPGYSPMAREGAFLPAGFSLIVVIVHALSPY' A
#
# COMPACT_ATOMS: atom_id res chain seq x y z
N MET A 1 28.20 -38.26 -2.29
CA MET A 1 28.22 -36.87 -1.78
C MET A 1 27.15 -36.11 -2.54
N GLN A 2 26.03 -35.83 -1.89
CA GLN A 2 24.83 -35.23 -2.50
C GLN A 2 25.13 -33.74 -2.75
N SER A 3 25.21 -33.37 -4.02
CA SER A 3 25.37 -32.00 -4.49
C SER A 3 24.21 -31.15 -3.96
N GLY A 4 24.52 -30.19 -3.08
CA GLY A 4 23.56 -29.20 -2.61
C GLY A 4 23.07 -28.36 -3.78
N GLU A 5 21.82 -28.57 -4.17
CA GLU A 5 21.13 -27.73 -5.14
C GLU A 5 20.88 -26.38 -4.46
N ILE A 6 21.74 -25.40 -4.74
CA ILE A 6 21.47 -24.02 -4.36
C ILE A 6 20.33 -23.55 -5.25
N ILE A 7 19.10 -23.62 -4.73
CA ILE A 7 17.92 -23.03 -5.36
C ILE A 7 18.18 -21.52 -5.45
N HIS A 8 18.78 -21.08 -6.56
CA HIS A 8 18.72 -19.70 -6.96
C HIS A 8 17.26 -19.42 -7.33
N SER A 9 16.47 -19.07 -6.32
CA SER A 9 15.18 -18.41 -6.53
C SER A 9 15.48 -17.06 -7.17
N SER A 10 15.70 -17.07 -8.49
CA SER A 10 15.60 -15.90 -9.34
C SER A 10 14.12 -15.54 -9.39
N ALA A 11 13.60 -15.08 -8.26
CA ALA A 11 12.31 -14.45 -8.19
C ALA A 11 12.48 -13.10 -8.89
N GLU A 12 12.32 -13.12 -10.22
CA GLU A 12 12.22 -11.92 -11.02
C GLU A 12 11.20 -11.00 -10.31
N PRO A 13 11.56 -9.73 -10.02
CA PRO A 13 10.68 -8.86 -9.24
C PRO A 13 9.33 -8.78 -9.95
N ARG A 14 8.26 -9.23 -9.27
CA ARG A 14 6.91 -9.22 -9.84
C ARG A 14 6.56 -7.79 -10.21
N LYS A 15 6.49 -7.53 -11.51
CA LYS A 15 6.02 -6.25 -12.05
C LYS A 15 4.57 -6.08 -11.63
N LEU A 16 4.33 -5.16 -10.68
CA LEU A 16 2.99 -4.75 -10.31
C LEU A 16 2.37 -3.99 -11.49
N SER A 17 1.11 -4.26 -11.80
CA SER A 17 0.42 -3.49 -12.83
C SER A 17 0.23 -2.05 -12.34
N LEU A 18 0.35 -1.07 -13.24
CA LEU A 18 0.12 0.34 -12.90
C LEU A 18 -1.28 0.53 -12.27
N TRP A 19 -2.29 -0.21 -12.74
CA TRP A 19 -3.63 -0.19 -12.18
C TRP A 19 -3.71 -0.68 -10.73
N LEU A 20 -2.93 -1.70 -10.37
CA LEU A 20 -2.88 -2.21 -9.01
C LEU A 20 -2.25 -1.17 -8.08
N ILE A 21 -1.16 -0.53 -8.51
CA ILE A 21 -0.50 0.55 -7.78
C ILE A 21 -1.48 1.70 -7.53
N VAL A 22 -2.18 2.13 -8.59
CA VAL A 22 -3.19 3.20 -8.52
C VAL A 22 -4.31 2.82 -7.54
N GLY A 23 -4.85 1.60 -7.61
CA GLY A 23 -5.91 1.15 -6.71
C GLY A 23 -5.48 1.11 -5.25
N VAL A 24 -4.29 0.59 -4.96
CA VAL A 24 -3.76 0.48 -3.59
C VAL A 24 -3.53 1.85 -2.95
N TYR A 25 -3.15 2.86 -3.74
CA TYR A 25 -2.93 4.21 -3.21
C TYR A 25 -4.19 5.08 -3.17
N ILE A 26 -5.04 5.03 -4.19
CA ILE A 26 -6.21 5.90 -4.29
C ILE A 26 -7.35 5.45 -3.35
N LEU A 27 -7.60 4.14 -3.26
CA LEU A 27 -8.71 3.58 -2.47
C LEU A 27 -8.72 4.06 -0.99
N PRO A 28 -7.61 3.98 -0.23
CA PRO A 28 -7.59 4.45 1.16
C PRO A 28 -7.77 5.97 1.31
N ILE A 29 -7.31 6.76 0.34
CA ILE A 29 -7.55 8.21 0.31
C ILE A 29 -9.05 8.50 0.14
N LEU A 30 -9.70 7.82 -0.81
CA LEU A 30 -11.14 7.94 -1.03
C LEU A 30 -11.93 7.49 0.21
N PHE A 31 -11.47 6.43 0.88
CA PHE A 31 -12.10 5.93 2.10
C PHE A 31 -12.03 6.97 3.22
N ALA A 32 -10.86 7.57 3.48
CA ALA A 32 -10.73 8.64 4.47
C ALA A 32 -11.57 9.88 4.11
N TRP A 33 -11.63 10.27 2.84
CA TRP A 33 -12.51 11.34 2.37
C TRP A 33 -13.99 11.06 2.66
N PHE A 34 -14.42 9.81 2.47
CA PHE A 34 -15.79 9.41 2.74
C PHE A 34 -16.16 9.52 4.23
N LEU A 35 -15.24 9.13 5.12
CA LEU A 35 -15.46 9.20 6.57
C LEU A 35 -15.34 10.63 7.15
N LEU A 36 -14.68 11.55 6.44
CA LEU A 36 -14.67 12.97 6.81
C LEU A 36 -16.05 13.64 6.70
N ARG A 37 -17.02 13.03 5.98
CA ARG A 37 -18.36 13.58 5.82
C ARG A 37 -19.09 13.69 7.18
N PRO A 38 -19.76 14.83 7.47
CA PRO A 38 -20.51 14.99 8.71
C PRO A 38 -21.65 13.96 8.78
N GLY A 39 -21.70 13.21 9.89
CA GLY A 39 -22.67 12.12 10.10
C GLY A 39 -22.05 10.82 10.61
N TYR A 40 -20.73 10.65 10.47
CA TYR A 40 -20.01 9.49 11.02
C TYR A 40 -19.50 9.75 12.43
N SER A 41 -19.46 8.68 13.25
CA SER A 41 -18.93 8.75 14.60
C SER A 41 -17.46 9.18 14.60
N PRO A 42 -17.00 9.94 15.61
CA PRO A 42 -15.61 10.37 15.71
C PRO A 42 -14.62 9.17 15.72
N MET A 43 -15.00 8.06 16.35
CA MET A 43 -14.20 6.82 16.33
C MET A 43 -14.06 6.22 14.92
N ALA A 44 -15.11 6.26 14.09
CA ALA A 44 -15.03 5.76 12.73
C ALA A 44 -14.06 6.61 11.89
N ARG A 45 -14.07 7.94 12.08
CA ARG A 45 -13.13 8.87 11.43
C ARG A 45 -11.68 8.52 11.73
N GLU A 46 -11.33 8.33 13.00
CA GLU A 46 -9.99 7.95 13.43
C GLU A 46 -9.53 6.62 12.82
N GLY A 47 -10.43 5.63 12.77
CA GLY A 47 -10.16 4.33 12.15
C GLY A 47 -9.81 4.40 10.66
N ALA A 48 -10.33 5.39 9.93
CA ALA A 48 -9.99 5.60 8.51
C ALA A 48 -8.70 6.39 8.29
N PHE A 49 -8.25 7.17 9.27
CA PHE A 49 -6.96 7.85 9.19
C PHE A 49 -5.78 6.89 9.25
N LEU A 50 -5.92 5.73 9.90
CA LEU A 50 -4.86 4.71 9.97
C LEU A 50 -4.47 4.16 8.58
N PRO A 51 -5.40 3.57 7.78
CA PRO A 51 -5.05 3.09 6.44
C PRO A 51 -4.67 4.24 5.50
N ALA A 52 -5.32 5.41 5.59
CA ALA A 52 -4.96 6.55 4.75
C ALA A 52 -3.56 7.11 5.05
N GLY A 53 -3.19 7.22 6.33
CA GLY A 53 -1.85 7.62 6.75
C GLY A 53 -0.79 6.61 6.33
N PHE A 54 -1.07 5.30 6.48
CA PHE A 54 -0.20 4.24 5.97
C PHE A 54 0.04 4.38 4.47
N SER A 55 -1.03 4.52 3.68
CA SER A 55 -0.90 4.68 2.24
C SER A 55 -0.14 5.94 1.83
N LEU A 56 -0.35 7.06 2.53
CA LEU A 56 0.41 8.29 2.32
C LEU A 56 1.91 8.07 2.57
N ILE A 57 2.27 7.40 3.67
CA ILE A 57 3.66 7.08 4.01
C ILE A 57 4.28 6.19 2.93
N VAL A 58 3.57 5.17 2.47
CA VAL A 58 4.08 4.26 1.42
C VAL A 58 4.28 5.03 0.10
N VAL A 59 3.37 5.93 -0.29
CA VAL A 59 3.57 6.82 -1.46
C VAL A 59 4.82 7.67 -1.28
N ILE A 60 4.99 8.30 -0.11
CA ILE A 60 6.14 9.17 0.17
C ILE A 60 7.44 8.37 0.13
N VAL A 61 7.50 7.19 0.76
CA VAL A 61 8.68 6.32 0.72
C VAL A 61 9.00 5.90 -0.71
N HIS A 62 7.99 5.53 -1.50
CA HIS A 62 8.18 5.18 -2.90
C HIS A 62 8.65 6.37 -3.76
N ALA A 63 8.14 7.58 -3.48
CA ALA A 63 8.55 8.80 -4.17
C ALA A 63 9.99 9.22 -3.79
N LEU A 64 10.39 9.02 -2.54
CA LEU A 64 11.74 9.33 -2.03
C LEU A 64 12.77 8.25 -2.37
N SER A 65 12.33 7.00 -2.52
CA SER A 65 13.15 5.86 -2.94
C SER A 65 12.52 5.19 -4.17
N PRO A 66 12.70 5.77 -5.37
CA PRO A 66 12.15 5.21 -6.60
C PRO A 66 12.90 3.97 -7.13
N TYR A 67 13.77 3.36 -6.31
CA TYR A 67 14.66 2.25 -6.69
C TYR A 67 14.42 1.02 -5.81
#